data_AF-A0A977KBW5-F1
#
_entry.id   AF-A0A977KBW5-F1
#
_cell.length_a   1.000
_cell.length_b   1.000
_cell.length_c   1.000
_cell.angle_alpha   90.00
_cell.angle_beta   90.00
_cell.angle_gamma   90.00
#
_symmetry.space_group_name_H-M   'P 1'
#
loop_
_entity.id
_entity.type
_entity.pdbx_description
1 polymer ?
#
loop_
_entity_poly.entity_id
_entity_poly.type
_entity_poly.pdbx_seq_one_letter_code
_entity_poly.pdbx_strand_id
1 'polypeptide(L)'
;MYVKFKRGALKVEIHGNALIVGDRIVLDARSITFPKGSKVYQGEPDKKRRVLVIEHEELKLEEFPPTVDMVSGERRYFHGFELRAADLDFEKYLTVVVPGSFLYDYAIITPSKTEIVMSAKRNAYLEETSKASIIYLL
;
A
#
# COMPACT_ATOMS: atom_id res chain seq x y z
N MET A 1 0.02 3.44 -14.11
CA MET A 1 -0.65 2.23 -14.66
C MET A 1 -1.92 1.95 -13.89
N TYR A 2 -2.84 1.17 -14.46
CA TYR A 2 -4.08 0.79 -13.80
C TYR A 2 -4.11 -0.72 -13.57
N VAL A 3 -4.30 -1.14 -12.32
CA VAL A 3 -4.42 -2.55 -11.93
C VAL A 3 -5.90 -2.88 -11.77
N LYS A 4 -6.40 -3.91 -12.45
CA LYS A 4 -7.80 -4.32 -12.34
C LYS A 4 -8.16 -4.68 -10.90
N PHE A 5 -9.21 -4.05 -10.37
CA PHE A 5 -9.65 -4.11 -8.98
C PHE A 5 -11.18 -4.33 -8.91
N LYS A 6 -11.62 -5.59 -9.00
CA LYS A 6 -13.02 -6.08 -9.02
C LYS A 6 -14.02 -5.22 -9.83
N ARG A 7 -14.50 -4.11 -9.26
CA ARG A 7 -15.49 -3.19 -9.85
C ARG A 7 -14.89 -2.03 -10.66
N GLY A 8 -13.58 -1.90 -10.70
CA GLY A 8 -12.90 -0.87 -11.48
C GLY A 8 -11.41 -1.15 -11.58
N ALA A 9 -10.60 -0.09 -11.58
CA ALA A 9 -9.16 -0.22 -11.56
C ALA A 9 -8.52 0.71 -10.55
N LEU A 10 -7.49 0.19 -9.87
CA LEU A 10 -6.67 0.95 -8.97
C LEU A 10 -5.53 1.60 -9.74
N LYS A 11 -5.44 2.93 -9.65
CA LYS A 11 -4.36 3.70 -10.25
C LYS A 11 -3.09 3.54 -9.42
N VAL A 12 -1.98 3.24 -10.09
CA VAL A 12 -0.65 3.06 -9.51
C VAL A 12 0.35 3.89 -10.28
N GLU A 13 1.03 4.82 -9.63
CA GLU A 13 1.94 5.78 -10.27
C GLU A 13 3.25 5.91 -9.50
N ILE A 14 4.27 6.45 -10.16
CA ILE A 14 5.59 6.68 -9.56
C ILE A 14 5.88 8.17 -9.59
N HIS A 15 6.12 8.75 -8.42
CA HIS A 15 6.58 10.13 -8.29
C HIS A 15 7.93 10.12 -7.57
N GLY A 16 9.02 10.38 -8.31
CA GLY A 16 10.37 10.20 -7.80
C GLY A 16 10.63 8.73 -7.45
N ASN A 17 10.89 8.43 -6.18
CA ASN A 17 11.09 7.06 -5.68
C ASN A 17 9.85 6.47 -5.00
N ALA A 18 8.77 7.24 -4.87
CA ALA A 18 7.58 6.79 -4.17
C ALA A 18 6.55 6.16 -5.13
N LEU A 19 5.87 5.12 -4.65
CA LEU A 19 4.70 4.56 -5.32
C LEU A 19 3.43 5.23 -4.78
N ILE A 20 2.62 5.79 -5.67
CA ILE A 20 1.31 6.35 -5.35
C ILE A 20 0.25 5.33 -5.73
N VAL A 21 -0.65 5.03 -4.80
CA VAL A 21 -1.75 4.09 -5.00
C VAL A 21 -3.08 4.79 -4.74
N GLY A 22 -3.99 4.72 -5.72
CA GLY A 22 -5.34 5.30 -5.65
C GLY A 22 -5.35 6.82 -5.42
N ASP A 23 -4.33 7.53 -5.88
CA ASP A 23 -4.11 8.98 -5.72
C ASP A 23 -4.05 9.49 -4.26
N ARG A 24 -3.97 8.58 -3.29
CA ARG A 24 -4.18 8.87 -1.86
C ARG A 24 -3.15 8.26 -0.94
N ILE A 25 -2.63 7.09 -1.28
CA ILE A 25 -1.60 6.39 -0.51
C ILE A 25 -0.25 6.65 -1.17
N VAL A 26 0.71 7.13 -0.40
CA VAL A 26 2.10 7.32 -0.87
C VAL A 26 3.01 6.39 -0.09
N LEU A 27 3.64 5.47 -0.82
CA LEU A 27 4.62 4.52 -0.32
C LEU A 27 6.03 5.02 -0.68
N ASP A 28 6.72 5.64 0.28
CA ASP A 28 8.11 6.10 0.12
C ASP A 28 9.05 5.28 1.01
N ALA A 29 10.37 5.39 0.82
CA ALA A 29 11.36 4.55 1.48
C ALA A 29 11.39 4.69 3.00
N ARG A 30 11.09 5.88 3.52
CA ARG A 30 11.16 6.21 4.96
C ARG A 30 9.89 6.79 5.54
N SER A 31 8.88 7.00 4.71
CA SER A 31 7.58 7.49 5.15
C SER A 31 6.47 6.84 4.34
N ILE A 32 5.31 6.76 4.97
CA ILE A 32 4.09 6.26 4.34
C ILE A 32 3.00 7.27 4.66
N THR A 33 2.37 7.81 3.63
CA THR A 33 1.37 8.86 3.78
C THR A 33 0.01 8.35 3.38
N PHE A 34 -0.99 8.62 4.22
CA PHE A 34 -2.38 8.32 4.00
C PHE A 34 -3.24 9.58 4.09
N PRO A 35 -4.47 9.56 3.55
CA PRO A 35 -5.43 10.64 3.74
C PRO A 35 -5.66 10.95 5.21
N LYS A 36 -5.95 12.22 5.51
CA LYS A 36 -6.31 12.67 6.85
C LYS A 36 -7.44 11.81 7.45
N GLY A 37 -7.33 11.52 8.74
CA GLY A 37 -8.34 10.76 9.48
C GLY A 37 -8.20 9.25 9.35
N SER A 38 -7.14 8.79 8.68
CA SER A 38 -6.78 7.37 8.66
C SER A 38 -6.39 6.92 10.06
N LYS A 39 -6.89 5.77 10.51
CA LYS A 39 -6.57 5.23 11.83
C LYS A 39 -5.42 4.24 11.70
N VAL A 40 -4.36 4.47 12.46
CA VAL A 40 -3.17 3.60 12.46
C VAL A 40 -3.09 2.86 13.77
N TYR A 41 -2.96 1.53 13.71
CA TYR A 41 -2.74 0.69 14.87
C TYR A 41 -1.71 -0.40 14.57
N GLN A 42 -1.16 -0.99 15.62
CA GLN A 42 -0.28 -2.16 15.46
C GLN A 42 -1.14 -3.40 15.26
N GLY A 43 -0.84 -4.15 14.21
CA GLY A 43 -1.37 -5.51 14.03
C GLY A 43 -0.73 -6.47 15.04
N GLU A 44 -1.12 -7.74 14.97
CA GLU A 44 -0.56 -8.76 15.86
C GLU A 44 0.97 -8.83 15.68
N PRO A 45 1.75 -8.57 16.75
CA PRO A 45 3.19 -8.58 16.66
C PRO A 45 3.71 -10.01 16.48
N ASP A 46 4.51 -10.23 15.45
CA ASP A 46 5.36 -11.42 15.34
C ASP A 46 6.75 -11.10 15.90
N LYS A 47 7.47 -12.11 16.40
CA LYS A 47 8.84 -11.96 16.91
C LYS A 47 9.80 -11.35 15.89
N LYS A 48 9.52 -11.55 14.59
CA LYS A 48 10.37 -11.08 13.49
C LYS A 48 9.80 -9.88 12.75
N ARG A 49 8.48 -9.66 12.81
CA ARG A 49 7.78 -8.68 11.99
C ARG A 49 6.91 -7.77 12.83
N ARG A 50 6.93 -6.48 12.48
CA ARG A 50 5.94 -5.50 12.91
C ARG A 50 4.97 -5.27 11.76
N VAL A 51 3.69 -5.28 12.08
CA VAL A 51 2.62 -4.95 11.13
C VAL A 51 1.96 -3.66 11.61
N LEU A 52 1.89 -2.66 10.74
CA LEU A 52 1.02 -1.51 10.93
C LEU A 52 -0.23 -1.74 10.10
N VAL A 53 -1.39 -1.57 10.71
CA VAL A 53 -2.66 -1.62 10.02
C VAL A 53 -3.24 -0.21 9.98
N ILE A 54 -3.64 0.20 8.79
CA ILE A 54 -4.16 1.53 8.50
C ILE A 54 -5.56 1.37 7.93
N GLU A 55 -6.56 1.82 8.67
CA GLU A 55 -7.91 1.99 8.16
C GLU A 55 -8.04 3.38 7.54
N HIS A 56 -8.51 3.44 6.30
CA HIS A 56 -8.68 4.67 5.55
C HIS A 56 -10.01 4.68 4.80
N GLU A 57 -10.40 5.84 4.27
CA GLU A 57 -11.52 5.92 3.34
C GLU A 57 -11.32 4.99 2.15
N GLU A 58 -12.44 4.52 1.58
CA GLU A 58 -12.40 3.62 0.43
C GLU A 58 -11.64 4.26 -0.75
N LEU A 59 -10.72 3.50 -1.34
CA LEU A 59 -9.91 3.94 -2.46
C LEU A 59 -10.79 4.20 -3.67
N LYS A 60 -10.54 5.33 -4.33
CA LYS A 60 -11.22 5.64 -5.58
C LYS A 60 -10.75 4.68 -6.66
N LEU A 61 -11.70 3.93 -7.22
CA LEU A 61 -11.47 3.09 -8.38
C LEU A 61 -11.89 3.86 -9.63
N GLU A 62 -11.07 3.78 -10.68
CA GLU A 62 -11.40 4.36 -11.97
C GLU A 62 -12.24 3.36 -12.78
N GLU A 63 -13.33 3.86 -13.37
CA GLU A 63 -14.22 3.07 -14.22
C GLU A 63 -13.69 3.07 -15.66
N PHE A 64 -13.40 1.88 -16.19
CA PHE A 64 -12.97 1.63 -17.57
C PHE A 64 -11.65 2.27 -18.07
N PRO A 65 -10.57 2.41 -17.27
CA PRO A 65 -9.28 2.76 -17.85
C PRO A 65 -8.69 1.57 -18.63
N PRO A 66 -7.69 1.79 -19.50
CA PRO A 66 -6.85 0.71 -20.01
C PRO A 66 -6.16 0.01 -18.84
N THR A 67 -6.61 -1.20 -18.52
CA THR A 67 -6.14 -1.95 -17.35
C THR A 67 -5.12 -3.00 -17.70
N VAL A 68 -4.25 -3.23 -16.74
CA VAL A 68 -3.47 -4.46 -16.66
C VAL A 68 -4.29 -5.44 -15.85
N ASP A 69 -4.71 -6.54 -16.49
CA ASP A 69 -5.22 -7.68 -15.75
C ASP A 69 -4.03 -8.43 -15.15
N MET A 70 -3.99 -8.50 -13.83
CA MET A 70 -3.03 -9.32 -13.10
C MET A 70 -3.81 -10.51 -12.58
N VAL A 71 -3.52 -11.68 -13.14
CA VAL A 71 -4.15 -12.94 -12.72
C VAL A 71 -3.66 -13.29 -11.31
N SER A 72 -4.46 -14.00 -10.52
CA SER A 72 -4.08 -14.41 -9.17
C SER A 72 -2.72 -15.16 -9.19
N GLY A 73 -1.75 -14.64 -8.44
CA GLY A 73 -0.39 -15.18 -8.39
C GLY A 73 0.60 -14.59 -9.40
N GLU A 74 0.14 -13.74 -10.33
CA GLU A 74 1.01 -13.03 -11.26
C GLU A 74 1.82 -11.95 -10.52
N ARG A 75 3.11 -11.86 -10.88
CA ARG A 75 4.04 -10.85 -10.37
C ARG A 75 4.39 -9.91 -11.49
N ARG A 76 4.26 -8.61 -11.25
CA ARG A 76 4.67 -7.58 -12.21
C ARG A 76 5.64 -6.62 -11.57
N TYR A 77 6.78 -6.42 -12.22
CA TYR A 77 7.74 -5.41 -11.83
C TYR A 77 7.35 -4.06 -12.44
N PHE A 78 7.24 -3.04 -11.61
CA PHE A 78 6.93 -1.67 -11.99
C PHE A 78 7.88 -0.71 -11.28
N HIS A 79 8.87 -0.17 -12.01
CA HIS A 79 9.88 0.74 -11.47
C HIS A 79 10.56 0.25 -10.17
N GLY A 80 10.92 -1.04 -10.11
CA GLY A 80 11.59 -1.65 -8.95
C GLY A 80 10.64 -2.16 -7.87
N PHE A 81 9.37 -1.79 -7.90
CA PHE A 81 8.34 -2.41 -7.08
C PHE A 81 7.87 -3.71 -7.72
N GLU A 82 7.62 -4.73 -6.91
CA GLU A 82 6.95 -5.95 -7.37
C GLU A 82 5.49 -5.93 -6.90
N LEU A 83 4.60 -5.78 -7.87
CA LEU A 83 3.15 -5.80 -7.68
C LEU A 83 2.65 -7.23 -7.77
N ARG A 84 1.79 -7.63 -6.84
CA ARG A 84 1.08 -8.92 -6.86
C ARG A 84 -0.39 -8.67 -6.59
N ALA A 85 -1.25 -9.12 -7.49
CA ALA A 85 -2.70 -9.06 -7.27
C ALA A 85 -3.19 -10.44 -6.83
N ALA A 86 -4.07 -10.46 -5.84
CA ALA A 86 -4.79 -11.66 -5.43
C ALA A 86 -6.28 -11.33 -5.34
N ASP A 87 -7.09 -12.20 -5.92
CA ASP A 87 -8.54 -12.11 -5.91
C ASP A 87 -9.07 -13.27 -5.06
N LEU A 88 -9.66 -12.96 -3.91
CA LEU A 88 -10.21 -13.95 -2.97
C LEU A 88 -11.72 -14.08 -3.09
N ASP A 89 -12.33 -13.88 -4.27
CA ASP A 89 -13.78 -13.90 -4.53
C ASP A 89 -14.60 -12.82 -3.77
N PHE A 90 -14.41 -12.68 -2.46
CA PHE A 90 -14.99 -11.64 -1.61
C PHE A 90 -14.23 -10.32 -1.70
N GLU A 91 -12.89 -10.35 -1.79
CA GLU A 91 -12.04 -9.15 -1.81
C GLU A 91 -10.82 -9.32 -2.71
N LYS A 92 -10.46 -8.26 -3.44
CA LYS A 92 -9.21 -8.21 -4.22
C LYS A 92 -8.23 -7.32 -3.46
N TYR A 93 -7.00 -7.78 -3.29
CA TYR A 93 -5.93 -6.98 -2.69
C TYR A 93 -4.71 -6.92 -3.59
N LEU A 94 -4.01 -5.79 -3.48
CA LEU A 94 -2.73 -5.54 -4.13
C LEU A 94 -1.63 -5.63 -3.08
N THR A 95 -0.73 -6.60 -3.22
CA THR A 95 0.53 -6.60 -2.48
C THR A 95 1.58 -5.85 -3.28
N VAL A 96 2.23 -4.88 -2.63
CA VAL A 96 3.37 -4.12 -3.17
C VAL A 96 4.60 -4.54 -2.38
N VAL A 97 5.49 -5.32 -2.99
CA VAL A 97 6.82 -5.58 -2.43
C VAL A 97 7.73 -4.43 -2.87
N VAL A 98 8.36 -3.78 -1.91
CA VAL A 98 9.14 -2.57 -2.14
C VAL A 98 10.63 -2.86 -2.40
N PRO A 99 11.37 -1.95 -3.06
CA PRO A 99 12.81 -2.08 -3.22
C PRO A 99 13.55 -2.22 -1.88
N GLY A 100 14.69 -2.91 -1.87
CA GLY A 100 15.47 -3.13 -0.65
C GLY A 100 16.05 -1.87 0.03
N SER A 101 15.91 -0.70 -0.58
CA SER A 101 16.24 0.59 0.02
C SER A 101 15.17 1.12 0.99
N PHE A 102 14.00 0.49 1.03
CA PHE A 102 12.86 0.87 1.87
C PHE A 102 12.99 0.27 3.27
N LEU A 103 12.38 0.92 4.26
CA LEU A 103 12.43 0.48 5.67
C LEU A 103 11.32 -0.52 6.06
N TYR A 104 10.54 -0.97 5.09
CA TYR A 104 9.51 -2.00 5.21
C TYR A 104 9.66 -2.98 4.05
N ASP A 105 9.06 -4.15 4.18
CA ASP A 105 9.25 -5.27 3.25
C ASP A 105 8.17 -5.25 2.17
N TYR A 106 6.91 -5.03 2.55
CA TYR A 106 5.79 -4.94 1.63
C TYR A 106 4.58 -4.24 2.25
N ALA A 107 3.67 -3.78 1.38
CA ALA A 107 2.35 -3.29 1.74
C ALA A 107 1.26 -4.22 1.15
N ILE A 108 0.19 -4.49 1.89
CA ILE A 108 -1.02 -5.15 1.38
C ILE A 108 -2.13 -4.10 1.38
N ILE A 109 -2.71 -3.84 0.21
CA ILE A 109 -3.68 -2.76 0.00
C ILE A 109 -5.01 -3.38 -0.41
N THR A 110 -6.03 -3.12 0.38
CA THR A 110 -7.44 -3.43 0.09
C THR A 110 -8.20 -2.12 -0.17
N PRO A 111 -9.51 -2.15 -0.52
CA PRO A 111 -10.28 -0.93 -0.74
C PRO A 111 -10.26 0.05 0.44
N SER A 112 -10.28 -0.44 1.69
CA SER A 112 -10.44 0.41 2.89
C SER A 112 -9.37 0.19 3.97
N LYS A 113 -8.46 -0.77 3.76
CA LYS A 113 -7.38 -1.07 4.68
C LYS A 113 -6.07 -1.24 3.95
N THR A 114 -5.00 -0.80 4.60
CA THR A 114 -3.64 -1.08 4.18
C THR A 114 -2.85 -1.64 5.34
N GLU A 115 -2.12 -2.73 5.10
CA GLU A 115 -1.16 -3.28 6.04
C GLU A 115 0.26 -3.03 5.56
N ILE A 116 1.12 -2.54 6.44
CA ILE A 116 2.55 -2.34 6.18
C ILE A 116 3.31 -3.35 7.04
N VAL A 117 4.09 -4.20 6.39
CA VAL A 117 4.90 -5.20 7.06
C VAL A 117 6.37 -4.81 7.01
N MET A 118 7.01 -4.78 8.18
CA MET A 118 8.42 -4.42 8.33
C MET A 118 9.10 -5.29 9.38
N SER A 119 10.43 -5.22 9.44
CA SER A 119 11.22 -5.84 10.51
C SER A 119 10.80 -5.35 11.89
N ALA A 120 10.69 -6.26 12.87
CA ALA A 120 10.34 -5.92 14.26
C ALA A 120 11.32 -4.94 14.93
N LYS A 121 12.55 -4.83 14.41
CA LYS A 121 13.58 -3.91 14.90
C LYS A 121 13.32 -2.44 14.52
N ARG A 122 12.46 -2.20 13.54
CA ARG A 122 12.11 -0.84 13.09
C ARG A 122 11.03 -0.26 13.98
N ASN A 123 11.08 1.06 14.13
CA ASN A 123 10.04 1.82 14.79
C ASN A 123 9.28 2.67 13.78
N ALA A 124 8.05 3.01 14.14
CA ALA A 124 7.19 3.86 13.35
C ALA A 124 6.61 4.96 14.23
N TYR A 125 6.59 6.18 13.72
CA TYR A 125 6.01 7.34 14.38
C TYR A 125 4.90 7.92 13.50
N LEU A 126 3.73 8.14 14.09
CA LEU A 126 2.61 8.77 13.41
C LEU A 126 2.63 10.28 13.66
N GLU A 127 2.62 11.06 12.58
CA GLU A 127 2.36 12.49 12.58
C GLU A 127 1.03 12.76 11.88
N GLU A 128 0.10 13.39 12.59
CA GLU A 128 -1.15 13.89 12.03
C GLU A 128 -0.96 15.37 11.64
N THR A 129 -1.12 15.67 10.35
CA THR A 129 -1.08 17.04 9.83
C THR A 129 -2.49 17.55 9.51
N SER A 130 -2.60 18.81 9.11
CA SER A 130 -3.88 19.36 8.65
C SER A 130 -4.43 18.69 7.39
N LYS A 131 -3.58 17.95 6.64
CA LYS A 131 -3.89 17.38 5.31
C LYS A 131 -3.76 15.86 5.22
N ALA A 132 -2.97 15.23 6.08
CA ALA A 132 -2.59 13.82 5.94
C ALA A 132 -2.14 13.19 7.26
N SER A 133 -2.20 11.87 7.30
CA SER A 133 -1.60 11.02 8.34
C SER A 133 -0.29 10.45 7.79
N ILE A 134 0.85 10.80 8.39
CA ILE A 134 2.18 10.44 7.90
C ILE A 134 2.84 9.51 8.91
N ILE A 135 3.27 8.34 8.45
CA ILE A 135 4.00 7.36 9.25
C ILE A 135 5.48 7.43 8.87
N TYR A 136 6.33 7.92 9.77
CA TYR A 136 7.78 7.89 9.59
C TYR A 136 8.38 6.60 10.12
N LEU A 137 9.32 6.03 9.39
CA LEU A 137 9.97 4.76 9.69
C LEU A 137 11.43 4.99 10.11
N LEU A 138 11.85 4.32 11.19
CA LEU A 138 13.17 4.45 11.85
C LEU A 138 13.83 3.07 12.00
#